data_AF-Q15G86-F1
#
_entry.id   AF-Q15G86-F1
#
_cell.length_a   1.000
_cell.length_b   1.000
_cell.length_c   1.000
_cell.angle_alpha   90.00
_cell.angle_beta   90.00
_cell.angle_gamma   90.00
#
_symmetry.space_group_name_H-M   'P 1'
#
loop_
_entity.id
_entity.type
_entity.pdbx_description
1 polymer ?
#
loop_
_entity_poly.entity_id
_entity_poly.type
_entity_poly.pdbx_seq_one_letter_code
_entity_poly.pdbx_strand_id
1 'polypeptide(L)'
;AGGYGPGPQVPGQQGPRGYGPVASASAAAASSVSRLNSPASTSRVASAVSSLASAGAPSVGSLSSVISSLSSSVSASNPGLSGCELLTQVLLEVVSALVALLGSARVGPVDVSSSQQYAGLVSSAIAQAL
;
A
#
# COMPACT_ATOMS: atom_id res chain seq x y z
N ALA A 1 3.47 46.52 -30.48
CA ALA A 1 4.90 46.15 -30.38
C ALA A 1 5.13 45.50 -29.01
N GLY A 2 5.73 44.29 -28.97
CA GLY A 2 6.37 43.58 -27.83
C GLY A 2 5.45 43.13 -26.67
N GLY A 3 5.50 41.95 -26.07
CA GLY A 3 6.47 40.84 -26.12
C GLY A 3 7.02 40.46 -24.72
N TYR A 4 6.61 39.29 -24.21
CA TYR A 4 7.33 38.28 -23.38
C TYR A 4 8.06 38.64 -22.05
N GLY A 5 7.82 37.83 -21.00
CA GLY A 5 8.77 37.62 -19.90
C GLY A 5 8.22 36.82 -18.69
N PRO A 6 8.85 35.70 -18.27
CA PRO A 6 8.53 34.99 -17.03
C PRO A 6 9.09 35.73 -15.80
N GLY A 7 8.38 35.64 -14.67
CA GLY A 7 8.75 36.28 -13.41
C GLY A 7 10.06 35.75 -12.81
N PRO A 8 10.74 36.55 -11.97
CA PRO A 8 12.11 36.30 -11.54
C PRO A 8 12.25 35.01 -10.70
N GLN A 9 13.20 34.18 -11.11
CA GLN A 9 13.72 33.06 -10.32
C GLN A 9 14.56 33.65 -9.17
N VAL A 10 14.10 33.46 -7.93
CA VAL A 10 14.90 33.79 -6.74
C VAL A 10 15.98 32.74 -6.52
N PRO A 11 17.28 33.09 -6.56
CA PRO A 11 18.36 32.20 -6.18
C PRO A 11 18.58 32.27 -4.67
N GLY A 12 18.53 31.11 -3.99
CA GLY A 12 19.14 30.93 -2.68
C GLY A 12 18.23 31.17 -1.47
N GLN A 13 17.66 30.08 -0.96
CA GLN A 13 17.48 29.88 0.49
C GLN A 13 18.09 28.52 0.82
N GLN A 14 19.43 28.48 0.89
CA GLN A 14 20.14 27.40 1.58
C GLN A 14 19.89 27.61 3.08
N GLY A 15 18.81 27.02 3.58
CA GLY A 15 18.64 26.77 5.01
C GLY A 15 19.78 25.87 5.53
N PRO A 16 19.98 25.81 6.86
CA PRO A 16 21.12 25.14 7.47
C PRO A 16 21.31 23.73 6.90
N ARG A 17 22.50 23.48 6.35
CA ARG A 17 22.96 22.19 5.82
C ARG A 17 22.70 21.09 6.84
N GLY A 18 21.70 20.23 6.60
CA GLY A 18 21.46 19.08 7.46
C GLY A 18 20.26 18.21 7.09
N TYR A 19 19.20 18.77 6.54
CA TYR A 19 18.03 18.00 6.11
C TYR A 19 17.57 18.53 4.75
N GLY A 20 17.57 17.64 3.74
CA GLY A 20 17.01 17.93 2.42
C GLY A 20 15.52 18.30 2.50
N PRO A 21 14.89 18.70 1.38
CA PRO A 21 13.46 18.97 1.37
C PRO A 21 12.71 17.80 2.01
N VAL A 22 11.98 18.07 3.09
CA VAL A 22 11.24 17.05 3.83
C VAL A 22 10.22 16.44 2.87
N ALA A 23 10.40 15.15 2.54
CA ALA A 23 9.36 14.40 1.87
C ALA A 23 8.18 14.30 2.84
N SER A 24 7.11 15.06 2.59
CA SER A 24 5.91 15.04 3.43
C SER A 24 5.28 13.65 3.37
N ALA A 25 4.91 13.10 4.54
CA ALA A 25 4.19 11.82 4.62
C ALA A 25 2.91 11.81 3.75
N SER A 26 2.26 12.97 3.60
CA SER A 26 1.13 13.18 2.69
C SER A 26 1.47 12.96 1.22
N ALA A 27 2.65 13.36 0.76
CA ALA A 27 3.10 13.15 -0.62
C ALA A 27 3.38 11.66 -0.89
N ALA A 28 3.99 10.94 0.07
CA ALA A 28 4.20 9.50 -0.04
C ALA A 28 2.88 8.72 -0.08
N ALA A 29 1.90 9.11 0.74
CA ALA A 29 0.55 8.57 0.70
C ALA A 29 -0.14 8.85 -0.65
N ALA A 30 -0.08 10.09 -1.15
CA ALA A 30 -0.67 10.47 -2.43
C ALA A 30 -0.08 9.68 -3.61
N SER A 31 1.24 9.47 -3.65
CA SER A 31 1.90 8.64 -4.66
C SER A 31 1.42 7.19 -4.61
N SER A 32 1.28 6.63 -3.40
CA SER A 32 0.77 5.26 -3.23
C SER A 32 -0.69 5.14 -3.66
N VAL A 33 -1.54 6.13 -3.33
CA VAL A 33 -2.94 6.18 -3.78
C VAL A 33 -3.04 6.31 -5.30
N SER A 34 -2.18 7.11 -5.93
CA SER A 34 -2.12 7.21 -7.39
C SER A 34 -1.80 5.85 -8.02
N ARG A 35 -0.82 5.11 -7.46
CA ARG A 35 -0.50 3.74 -7.89
C ARG A 35 -1.63 2.75 -7.60
N LEU A 36 -2.33 2.85 -6.47
CA LEU A 36 -3.47 1.99 -6.14
C LEU A 36 -4.64 2.14 -7.11
N ASN A 37 -4.87 3.35 -7.64
CA ASN A 37 -5.89 3.60 -8.66
C ASN A 37 -5.50 3.13 -10.07
N SER A 38 -4.32 2.53 -10.23
CA SER A 38 -3.90 1.98 -11.53
C SER A 38 -4.58 0.64 -11.84
N PRO A 39 -4.81 0.31 -13.13
CA PRO A 39 -5.40 -0.97 -13.54
C PRO A 39 -4.57 -2.20 -13.12
N ALA A 40 -3.25 -2.05 -12.99
CA ALA A 40 -2.38 -3.11 -12.49
C ALA A 40 -2.68 -3.43 -11.02
N SER A 41 -2.89 -2.40 -10.19
CA SER A 41 -3.29 -2.57 -8.80
C SER A 41 -4.70 -3.17 -8.68
N THR A 42 -5.65 -2.75 -9.52
CA THR A 42 -6.99 -3.37 -9.56
C THR A 42 -6.92 -4.88 -9.82
N SER A 43 -6.06 -5.30 -10.77
CA SER A 43 -5.87 -6.72 -11.09
C SER A 43 -5.25 -7.50 -9.92
N ARG A 44 -4.24 -6.93 -9.26
CA ARG A 44 -3.61 -7.53 -8.07
C ARG A 44 -4.57 -7.64 -6.89
N VAL A 45 -5.37 -6.60 -6.64
CA VAL A 45 -6.41 -6.61 -5.60
C VAL A 45 -7.46 -7.67 -5.88
N ALA A 46 -7.95 -7.80 -7.12
CA ALA A 46 -8.90 -8.85 -7.49
C ALA A 46 -8.34 -10.26 -7.26
N SER A 47 -7.07 -10.51 -7.63
CA SER A 47 -6.39 -11.77 -7.34
C SER A 47 -6.25 -12.03 -5.84
N ALA A 48 -5.92 -11.00 -5.05
CA ALA A 48 -5.85 -11.11 -3.59
C ALA A 48 -7.21 -11.43 -2.98
N VAL A 49 -8.30 -10.79 -3.45
CA VAL A 49 -9.68 -11.11 -3.06
C VAL A 49 -10.00 -12.58 -3.34
N SER A 50 -9.68 -13.06 -4.54
CA SER A 50 -9.94 -14.45 -4.93
C SER A 50 -9.19 -15.44 -4.03
N SER A 51 -7.92 -15.18 -3.73
CA SER A 51 -7.10 -16.02 -2.86
C SER A 51 -7.60 -16.03 -1.42
N LEU A 52 -7.94 -14.86 -0.87
CA LEU A 52 -8.47 -14.72 0.48
C LEU A 52 -9.87 -15.36 0.61
N ALA A 53 -10.75 -15.16 -0.37
CA ALA A 53 -12.07 -15.81 -0.41
C ALA A 53 -11.94 -17.33 -0.46
N SER A 54 -11.03 -17.85 -1.28
CA SER A 54 -10.78 -19.29 -1.43
C SER A 54 -10.20 -19.92 -0.17
N ALA A 55 -9.42 -19.17 0.61
CA ALA A 55 -8.91 -19.62 1.91
C ALA A 55 -10.02 -19.74 2.97
N GLY A 56 -11.11 -18.97 2.83
CA GLY A 56 -12.24 -18.95 3.75
C GLY A 56 -11.90 -18.26 5.06
N ALA A 57 -11.30 -19.00 6.00
CA ALA A 57 -10.94 -18.47 7.32
C ALA A 57 -9.55 -17.79 7.29
N PRO A 58 -9.39 -16.63 7.96
CA PRO A 58 -8.09 -15.96 8.05
C PRO A 58 -7.07 -16.88 8.73
N SER A 59 -5.96 -17.10 8.04
CA SER A 59 -4.85 -17.96 8.49
C SER A 59 -3.52 -17.31 8.11
N VAL A 60 -2.49 -17.53 8.94
CA VAL A 60 -1.16 -16.94 8.71
C VAL A 60 -0.63 -17.32 7.32
N GLY A 61 -0.73 -18.59 6.93
CA GLY A 61 -0.21 -19.08 5.63
C GLY A 61 -0.93 -18.49 4.41
N SER A 62 -2.24 -18.31 4.48
CA SER A 62 -3.01 -17.71 3.38
C SER A 62 -2.68 -16.24 3.22
N LEU A 63 -2.59 -15.51 4.35
CA LEU A 63 -2.25 -14.09 4.32
C LEU A 63 -0.79 -13.85 3.90
N SER A 64 0.15 -14.66 4.39
CA SER A 64 1.57 -14.54 4.01
C SER A 64 1.78 -14.85 2.52
N SER A 65 1.08 -15.84 1.96
CA SER A 65 1.12 -16.16 0.52
C SER A 65 0.59 -15.01 -0.34
N VAL A 66 -0.48 -14.35 0.09
CA VAL A 66 -1.02 -13.16 -0.59
C VAL A 66 -0.02 -12.00 -0.51
N ILE A 67 0.54 -11.73 0.67
CA ILE A 67 1.54 -10.66 0.85
C ILE A 67 2.77 -10.92 -0.03
N SER A 68 3.27 -12.15 -0.08
CA SER A 68 4.44 -12.53 -0.89
C SER A 68 4.17 -12.43 -2.40
N SER A 69 2.97 -12.80 -2.84
CA SER A 69 2.55 -12.66 -4.24
C SER A 69 2.40 -11.19 -4.65
N LEU A 70 1.82 -10.37 -3.77
CA LEU A 70 1.68 -8.93 -3.98
C LEU A 70 3.05 -8.23 -3.97
N SER A 71 3.93 -8.54 -3.03
CA SER A 71 5.27 -7.94 -2.97
C SER A 71 6.08 -8.23 -4.23
N SER A 72 6.04 -9.47 -4.73
CA SER A 72 6.66 -9.86 -5.99
C SER A 72 6.03 -9.13 -7.18
N SER A 73 4.69 -9.05 -7.25
CA SER A 73 4.00 -8.44 -8.39
C SER A 73 4.15 -6.91 -8.42
N VAL A 74 4.12 -6.25 -7.26
CA VAL A 74 4.28 -4.80 -7.12
C VAL A 74 5.72 -4.40 -7.45
N SER A 75 6.72 -5.12 -6.93
CA SER A 75 8.12 -4.85 -7.22
C SER A 75 8.45 -5.04 -8.70
N ALA A 76 7.90 -6.08 -9.35
CA ALA A 76 8.03 -6.27 -10.79
C ALA A 76 7.38 -5.15 -11.61
N SER A 77 6.23 -4.63 -11.16
CA SER A 77 5.49 -3.56 -11.88
C SER A 77 6.05 -2.16 -11.64
N ASN A 78 6.84 -1.97 -10.58
CA ASN A 78 7.36 -0.67 -10.17
C ASN A 78 8.84 -0.80 -9.79
N PRO A 79 9.72 -1.08 -10.76
CA PRO A 79 11.15 -1.12 -10.50
C PRO A 79 11.62 0.25 -9.99
N GLY A 80 12.40 0.26 -8.91
CA GLY A 80 12.94 1.47 -8.31
C GLY A 80 12.13 2.04 -7.14
N LEU A 81 11.01 1.41 -6.74
CA LEU A 81 10.40 1.74 -5.45
C LEU A 81 11.37 1.47 -4.30
N SER A 82 11.40 2.38 -3.33
CA SER A 82 12.05 2.12 -2.06
C SER A 82 11.34 0.99 -1.31
N GLY A 83 12.05 0.31 -0.39
CA GLY A 83 11.46 -0.75 0.43
C GLY A 83 10.23 -0.28 1.23
N CYS A 84 10.24 0.95 1.72
CA CYS A 84 9.10 1.55 2.42
C CYS A 84 7.89 1.80 1.49
N GLU A 85 8.12 2.26 0.25
CA GLU A 85 7.04 2.44 -0.72
C GLU A 85 6.45 1.11 -1.18
N LEU A 86 7.29 0.10 -1.40
CA LEU A 86 6.85 -1.25 -1.72
C LEU A 86 5.97 -1.80 -0.59
N LEU A 87 6.44 -1.71 0.67
CA LEU A 87 5.67 -2.14 1.83
C LEU A 87 4.34 -1.41 1.93
N THR A 88 4.35 -0.08 1.79
CA THR A 88 3.13 0.75 1.84
C THR A 88 2.14 0.35 0.76
N GLN A 89 2.61 0.14 -0.47
CA GLN A 89 1.78 -0.29 -1.59
C GLN A 89 1.16 -1.66 -1.36
N VAL A 90 1.94 -2.64 -0.88
CA VAL A 90 1.45 -4.00 -0.58
C VAL A 90 0.40 -3.96 0.53
N LEU A 91 0.65 -3.24 1.63
CA LEU A 91 -0.30 -3.13 2.73
C LEU A 91 -1.62 -2.49 2.28
N LEU A 92 -1.57 -1.45 1.45
CA LEU A 92 -2.77 -0.81 0.93
C LEU A 92 -3.54 -1.68 -0.08
N GLU A 93 -2.86 -2.51 -0.87
CA GLU A 93 -3.52 -3.49 -1.75
C GLU A 93 -4.19 -4.61 -0.93
N VAL A 94 -3.56 -5.08 0.15
CA VAL A 94 -4.17 -6.04 1.09
C VAL A 94 -5.42 -5.44 1.76
N VAL A 95 -5.34 -4.21 2.27
CA VAL A 95 -6.50 -3.53 2.88
C VAL A 95 -7.63 -3.37 1.86
N SER A 96 -7.30 -2.97 0.62
CA SER A 96 -8.28 -2.83 -0.46
C SER A 96 -8.97 -4.15 -0.78
N ALA A 97 -8.24 -5.27 -0.79
CA ALA A 97 -8.81 -6.61 -0.97
C ALA A 97 -9.75 -7.01 0.19
N LEU A 98 -9.36 -6.73 1.43
CA LEU A 98 -10.21 -6.99 2.61
C LEU A 98 -11.50 -6.16 2.58
N VAL A 99 -11.42 -4.88 2.20
CA VAL A 99 -12.61 -4.02 2.04
C VAL A 99 -13.51 -4.53 0.91
N ALA A 100 -12.94 -4.97 -0.21
CA ALA A 100 -13.71 -5.55 -1.31
C ALA A 100 -14.44 -6.85 -0.89
N LEU A 101 -13.80 -7.70 -0.08
CA LEU A 101 -14.44 -8.88 0.50
C LEU A 101 -15.62 -8.51 1.41
N LEU A 102 -15.45 -7.50 2.27
CA LEU A 102 -16.52 -6.99 3.14
C LEU A 102 -17.71 -6.49 2.32
N GLY A 103 -17.47 -5.88 1.16
CA GLY A 103 -18.53 -5.40 0.25
C GLY A 103 -19.45 -6.51 -0.27
N SER A 104 -19.00 -7.77 -0.31
CA SER A 104 -19.81 -8.92 -0.72
C SER A 104 -20.19 -9.85 0.44
N ALA A 105 -19.66 -9.61 1.65
CA ALA A 105 -19.89 -10.44 2.82
C ALA A 105 -21.16 -10.05 3.57
N ARG A 106 -21.77 -11.01 4.27
CA ARG A 106 -22.77 -10.73 5.30
C ARG A 106 -22.06 -10.60 6.63
N VAL A 107 -21.95 -9.38 7.15
CA VAL A 107 -21.29 -9.13 8.44
C VAL A 107 -22.23 -9.52 9.58
N GLY A 108 -21.82 -10.54 10.33
CA GLY A 108 -22.48 -10.96 11.57
C GLY A 108 -21.98 -10.20 12.80
N PRO A 109 -22.33 -10.67 14.01
CA PRO A 109 -21.76 -10.11 15.24
C PRO A 109 -20.24 -10.21 15.25
N VAL A 110 -19.57 -9.15 15.69
CA VAL A 110 -18.11 -9.04 15.73
C VAL A 110 -17.60 -9.30 17.14
N ASP A 111 -16.70 -10.27 17.29
CA ASP A 111 -16.01 -10.52 18.56
C ASP A 111 -14.76 -9.64 18.67
N VAL A 112 -14.90 -8.51 19.36
CA VAL A 112 -13.80 -7.55 19.56
C VAL A 112 -12.70 -8.09 20.48
N SER A 113 -13.02 -9.07 21.33
CA SER A 113 -12.08 -9.73 22.23
C SER A 113 -10.98 -10.47 21.45
N SER A 114 -11.32 -11.02 20.28
CA SER A 114 -10.39 -11.69 19.37
C SER A 114 -9.50 -10.74 18.56
N SER A 115 -9.67 -9.42 18.66
CA SER A 115 -8.89 -8.44 17.88
C SER A 115 -7.37 -8.57 18.08
N GLN A 116 -6.93 -8.85 19.30
CA GLN A 116 -5.52 -9.09 19.62
C GLN A 116 -4.96 -10.34 18.92
N GLN A 117 -5.77 -11.39 18.82
CA GLN A 117 -5.40 -12.61 18.11
C GLN A 117 -5.22 -12.33 16.60
N TYR A 118 -6.13 -11.58 15.99
CA TYR A 118 -6.02 -11.20 14.58
C TYR A 118 -4.82 -10.27 14.32
N ALA A 119 -4.51 -9.35 15.23
CA ALA A 119 -3.30 -8.54 15.14
C ALA A 119 -2.03 -9.40 15.16
N GLY A 120 -1.97 -10.42 16.03
CA GLY A 120 -0.88 -11.39 16.07
C GLY A 120 -0.76 -12.22 14.78
N LEU A 121 -1.90 -12.60 14.19
CA LEU A 121 -1.96 -13.29 12.90
C LEU A 121 -1.36 -12.43 11.78
N VAL A 122 -1.79 -11.17 11.67
CA VAL A 122 -1.27 -10.22 10.67
C VAL A 122 0.24 -10.00 10.86
N SER A 123 0.69 -9.79 12.10
CA SER A 123 2.12 -9.63 12.41
C SER A 123 2.93 -10.85 11.97
N SER A 124 2.45 -12.06 12.26
CA SER A 124 3.12 -13.31 11.86
C SER A 124 3.15 -13.49 10.35
N ALA A 125 2.05 -13.13 9.66
CA ALA A 125 1.95 -13.27 8.22
C ALA A 125 2.90 -12.32 7.48
N ILE A 126 3.02 -11.07 7.95
CA ILE A 126 3.98 -10.10 7.41
C ILE A 126 5.41 -10.59 7.63
N ALA A 127 5.74 -11.04 8.84
CA ALA A 127 7.07 -11.54 9.19
C ALA A 127 7.48 -12.81 8.41
N GLN A 128 6.51 -13.60 7.93
CA GLN A 128 6.78 -14.78 7.10
C GLN A 128 6.89 -14.46 5.61
N ALA A 129 6.31 -13.35 5.15
CA ALA A 129 6.17 -13.04 3.73
C ALA A 129 7.26 -12.10 3.19
N LEU A 130 7.94 -11.36 4.08
CA LEU A 130 8.96 -10.35 3.80
C LEU A 130 10.27 -10.74 4.48
#